data_AF-A0A5J4PL12-F1
#
_entry.id   AF-A0A5J4PL12-F1
#
_cell.length_a   1.000
_cell.length_b   1.000
_cell.length_c   1.000
_cell.angle_alpha   90.00
_cell.angle_beta   90.00
_cell.angle_gamma   90.00
#
_symmetry.space_group_name_H-M   'P 1'
#
loop_
_entity.id
_entity.type
_entity.pdbx_description
1 polymer ?
#
loop_
_entity_poly.entity_id
_entity_poly.type
_entity_poly.pdbx_seq_one_letter_code
_entity_poly.pdbx_strand_id
1 'polypeptide(L)'
;AHSTAHVYEATLGYDFGLFSLSWNTNFAGADYAKANGKRAYSSYAEAVVPFKLGGYDFAAEVGLTPWEGAYSNELNVTNIGLKAAKNIVVTESFTIPAFAKVVLNPNSEQAYFVFGITF
;
A
#
# COMPACT_ATOMS: atom_id res chain seq x y z
N ALA A 1 22.94 24.67 6.61
CA ALA A 1 21.67 24.18 7.21
C ALA A 1 21.36 22.82 6.59
N HIS A 2 21.54 21.73 7.32
CA HIS A 2 21.24 20.40 6.80
C HIS A 2 19.78 20.09 7.14
N SER A 3 18.86 20.48 6.25
CA SER A 3 17.49 19.99 6.29
C SER A 3 17.49 18.62 5.63
N THR A 4 17.34 17.57 6.43
CA THR A 4 17.13 16.23 5.91
C THR A 4 15.66 16.08 5.53
N ALA A 5 15.37 15.44 4.39
CA ALA A 5 14.01 15.18 3.93
C ALA A 5 13.37 13.98 4.66
N HIS A 6 13.53 13.89 5.98
CA HIS A 6 12.93 12.82 6.77
C HIS A 6 11.44 13.10 6.99
N VAL A 7 10.62 12.05 6.86
CA VAL A 7 9.20 12.06 7.19
C VAL A 7 8.98 11.09 8.34
N TYR A 8 8.16 11.48 9.31
CA TYR A 8 7.75 10.63 10.42
C TYR A 8 6.27 10.26 10.23
N GLU A 9 6.01 8.96 10.14
CA GLU A 9 4.68 8.40 9.92
C GLU A 9 4.20 7.63 11.15
N ALA A 10 2.91 7.74 11.46
CA ALA A 10 2.23 6.89 12.42
C ALA A 10 1.26 5.97 11.68
N THR A 11 1.27 4.69 12.03
CA THR A 11 0.40 3.67 11.43
C THR A 11 -0.48 3.03 12.49
N LEU A 12 -1.77 2.92 12.20
CA LEU A 12 -2.74 2.10 12.94
C LEU A 12 -3.27 1.03 11.99
N GLY A 13 -3.24 -0.24 12.40
CA GLY A 13 -3.76 -1.34 11.60
C GLY A 13 -4.53 -2.33 12.46
N TYR A 14 -5.53 -2.97 11.86
CA TYR A 14 -6.29 -4.03 12.50
C TYR A 14 -6.69 -5.11 11.48
N ASP A 15 -6.58 -6.37 11.88
CA ASP A 15 -6.98 -7.54 11.10
C ASP A 15 -8.26 -8.14 11.70
N PHE A 16 -9.33 -8.13 10.92
CA PHE A 16 -10.64 -8.68 11.31
C PHE A 16 -10.78 -10.16 10.94
N GLY A 17 -9.73 -10.80 10.41
CA GLY A 17 -9.69 -12.17 9.94
C GLY A 17 -10.21 -12.35 8.51
N LEU A 18 -11.32 -11.69 8.15
CA LEU A 18 -11.87 -11.70 6.79
C LEU A 18 -11.27 -10.62 5.89
N PHE A 19 -10.82 -9.52 6.49
CA PHE A 19 -10.14 -8.41 5.84
C PHE A 19 -9.33 -7.65 6.89
N SER A 20 -8.37 -6.86 6.45
CA SER A 20 -7.62 -5.94 7.31
C SER A 20 -7.80 -4.50 6.86
N LEU A 21 -7.67 -3.58 7.81
CA LEU A 21 -7.64 -2.14 7.58
C LEU A 21 -6.34 -1.55 8.13
N SER A 22 -5.80 -0.56 7.44
CA SER A 22 -4.71 0.27 7.93
C SER A 22 -4.97 1.74 7.66
N TRP A 23 -4.36 2.58 8.51
CA TRP A 23 -4.34 4.01 8.39
C TRP A 23 -2.93 4.51 8.71
N ASN A 24 -2.37 5.29 7.81
CA ASN A 24 -1.04 5.88 7.88
C ASN A 24 -1.16 7.41 7.83
N THR A 25 -0.43 8.12 8.69
CA THR A 25 -0.37 9.60 8.67
C THR A 25 1.05 10.11 8.87
N ASN A 26 1.50 10.96 7.96
CA ASN A 26 2.72 11.74 8.12
C ASN A 26 2.50 12.88 9.12
N PHE A 27 2.88 12.68 10.38
CA PHE A 27 2.61 13.64 11.45
C PHE A 27 3.75 14.65 11.66
N ALA A 28 4.98 14.31 11.25
CA ALA A 28 6.15 15.19 11.39
C ALA A 28 7.14 15.07 10.22
N GLY A 29 8.11 15.99 10.19
CA GLY A 29 9.14 16.03 9.15
C GLY A 29 8.69 16.73 7.87
N ALA A 30 9.30 16.33 6.76
CA ALA A 30 9.16 16.87 5.41
C ALA A 30 7.90 16.35 4.68
N ASP A 31 6.76 16.34 5.36
CA ASP A 31 5.45 16.04 4.74
C ASP A 31 5.04 17.15 3.75
N TYR A 32 4.06 16.85 2.89
CA TYR A 32 3.47 17.80 1.94
C TYR A 32 3.01 19.08 2.65
N ALA A 33 3.41 20.23 2.09
CA ALA A 33 2.97 21.55 2.53
C ALA A 33 1.90 22.06 1.57
N LYS A 34 0.72 22.39 2.13
CA LYS A 34 -0.39 23.00 1.39
C LYS A 34 0.00 24.41 0.91
N ALA A 35 -0.80 24.98 0.03
CA ALA A 35 -0.60 26.35 -0.48
C ALA A 35 -0.50 27.42 0.64
N ASN A 36 -1.10 27.17 1.81
CA ASN A 36 -1.02 28.05 2.98
C ASN A 36 0.21 27.81 3.88
N GLY A 37 1.16 26.97 3.44
CA GLY A 37 2.37 26.62 4.19
C GLY A 37 2.17 25.66 5.35
N LYS A 38 0.93 25.23 5.64
CA LYS A 38 0.66 24.24 6.68
C LYS A 38 0.88 22.82 6.15
N ARG A 39 1.27 21.93 7.06
CA ARG A 39 1.39 20.49 6.78
C ARG A 39 0.03 19.91 6.37
N ALA A 40 0.04 19.02 5.39
CA ALA A 40 -1.16 18.30 4.96
C ALA A 40 -1.62 17.22 5.94
N TYR A 41 -0.68 16.66 6.71
CA TYR A 41 -0.88 15.40 7.41
C TYR A 41 -1.29 14.36 6.38
N SER A 42 -0.43 14.16 5.38
CA SER A 42 -0.72 13.24 4.28
C SER A 42 -1.07 11.88 4.88
N SER A 43 -2.28 11.43 4.56
CA SER A 43 -2.82 10.20 5.09
C SER A 43 -3.16 9.22 3.97
N TYR A 44 -3.00 7.94 4.27
CA TYR A 44 -3.36 6.82 3.42
C TYR A 44 -4.12 5.80 4.25
N ALA A 45 -5.25 5.33 3.73
CA ALA A 45 -6.01 4.25 4.32
C ALA A 45 -6.09 3.11 3.33
N GLU A 46 -5.96 1.86 3.80
CA GLU A 46 -6.01 0.68 2.95
C GLU A 46 -6.90 -0.39 3.56
N ALA A 47 -7.63 -1.08 2.69
CA ALA A 47 -8.37 -2.29 3.01
C ALA A 47 -7.83 -3.44 2.16
N VAL A 48 -7.59 -4.59 2.79
CA VAL A 48 -7.09 -5.80 2.12
C VAL A 48 -7.99 -6.99 2.43
N VAL A 49 -8.40 -7.73 1.40
CA VAL A 49 -9.20 -8.94 1.52
C VAL A 49 -8.40 -10.13 0.99
N PRO A 50 -7.91 -11.03 1.87
CA PRO A 50 -7.25 -12.26 1.45
C PRO A 50 -8.25 -13.34 1.05
N PHE A 51 -7.94 -14.14 0.02
CA PHE A 51 -8.73 -15.29 -0.38
C PHE A 51 -7.87 -16.35 -1.10
N LYS A 52 -8.33 -17.60 -1.17
CA LYS A 52 -7.63 -18.68 -1.88
C LYS A 52 -8.41 -19.08 -3.12
N LEU A 53 -7.72 -19.22 -4.25
CA LEU A 53 -8.32 -19.67 -5.50
C LEU A 53 -7.29 -20.46 -6.33
N GLY A 54 -7.68 -21.63 -6.84
CA GLY A 54 -6.83 -22.42 -7.74
C GLY A 54 -5.47 -22.86 -7.15
N GLY A 55 -5.36 -22.98 -5.82
CA GLY A 55 -4.09 -23.31 -5.15
C GLY A 55 -3.10 -22.15 -5.04
N TYR A 56 -3.57 -20.91 -5.24
CA TYR A 56 -2.82 -19.67 -5.01
C TYR A 56 -3.46 -18.91 -3.85
N ASP A 57 -2.62 -18.19 -3.10
CA ASP A 57 -3.04 -17.24 -2.08
C ASP A 57 -3.17 -15.85 -2.74
N PHE A 58 -4.39 -15.34 -2.82
CA PHE A 58 -4.68 -14.02 -3.37
C PHE A 58 -4.94 -12.99 -2.27
N ALA A 59 -4.70 -11.73 -2.61
CA ALA A 59 -5.16 -10.59 -1.83
C ALA A 59 -5.62 -9.47 -2.77
N ALA A 60 -6.87 -9.04 -2.62
CA ALA A 60 -7.37 -7.83 -3.25
C ALA A 60 -7.24 -6.66 -2.28
N GLU A 61 -6.90 -5.48 -2.78
CA GLU A 61 -6.71 -4.29 -1.95
C GLU A 61 -7.29 -3.05 -2.61
N VAL A 62 -7.75 -2.12 -1.77
CA VAL A 62 -8.12 -0.77 -2.16
C VAL A 62 -7.55 0.20 -1.15
N GLY A 63 -6.93 1.27 -1.65
CA GLY A 63 -6.36 2.32 -0.83
C GLY A 63 -6.76 3.70 -1.32
N LEU A 64 -6.91 4.61 -0.37
CA LEU A 64 -7.33 5.97 -0.62
C LEU A 64 -6.54 6.96 0.22
N THR A 65 -6.47 8.19 -0.28
CA THR A 65 -6.11 9.34 0.54
C THR A 65 -7.38 10.13 0.88
N PRO A 66 -7.59 10.50 2.15
CA PRO A 66 -8.84 11.12 2.59
C PRO A 66 -8.92 12.62 2.29
N TRP A 67 -7.80 13.28 2.01
CA TRP A 67 -7.70 14.71 1.73
C TRP A 67 -6.39 15.06 1.02
N GLU A 68 -6.27 16.32 0.61
CA GLU A 68 -5.06 16.92 0.02
C GLU A 68 -3.78 16.57 0.80
N GLY A 69 -2.82 15.94 0.13
CA GLY A 69 -1.49 15.64 0.65
C GLY A 69 -0.59 15.05 -0.43
N ALA A 70 0.41 14.28 0.00
CA ALA A 70 1.43 13.73 -0.90
C ALA A 70 0.88 12.76 -1.97
N TYR A 71 -0.31 12.18 -1.78
CA TYR A 71 -0.86 11.14 -2.66
C TYR A 71 -1.87 11.67 -3.69
N SER A 72 -2.63 12.71 -3.36
CA SER A 72 -3.56 13.43 -4.24
C SER A 72 -3.92 14.79 -3.62
N ASN A 73 -4.48 15.69 -4.43
CA ASN A 73 -4.91 17.03 -3.99
C ASN A 73 -6.28 17.03 -3.28
N GLU A 74 -6.98 15.90 -3.24
CA GLU A 74 -8.29 15.76 -2.62
C GLU A 74 -8.54 14.29 -2.23
N LEU A 75 -9.74 13.99 -1.71
CA LEU A 75 -10.12 12.61 -1.44
C LEU A 75 -10.13 11.80 -2.74
N ASN A 76 -9.31 10.77 -2.81
CA ASN A 76 -9.19 9.95 -4.01
C ASN A 76 -8.80 8.51 -3.68
N VAL A 77 -9.30 7.58 -4.50
CA VAL A 77 -8.77 6.22 -4.56
C VAL A 77 -7.46 6.25 -5.33
N THR A 78 -6.37 5.92 -4.65
CA THR A 78 -5.00 6.00 -5.18
C THR A 78 -4.38 4.62 -5.38
N ASN A 79 -5.06 3.56 -4.92
CA ASN A 79 -4.57 2.19 -5.03
C ASN A 79 -5.73 1.21 -5.21
N ILE A 80 -5.67 0.39 -6.25
CA ILE A 80 -6.50 -0.81 -6.42
C ILE A 80 -5.56 -1.92 -6.87
N GLY A 81 -5.48 -3.00 -6.10
CA GLY A 81 -4.49 -4.04 -6.34
C GLY A 81 -5.06 -5.45 -6.28
N LEU A 82 -4.44 -6.35 -7.04
CA LEU A 82 -4.64 -7.79 -6.92
C LEU A 82 -3.27 -8.48 -6.89
N LYS A 83 -2.97 -9.13 -5.77
CA LYS A 83 -1.78 -9.96 -5.57
C LYS A 83 -2.16 -11.44 -5.67
N ALA A 84 -1.30 -12.24 -6.29
CA ALA A 84 -1.34 -13.69 -6.27
C ALA A 84 0.03 -14.21 -5.80
N ALA A 85 0.03 -15.13 -4.84
CA ALA A 85 1.23 -15.74 -4.26
C ALA A 85 1.14 -17.27 -4.31
N LYS A 86 2.30 -17.92 -4.43
CA LYS A 86 2.42 -19.38 -4.40
C LYS A 86 3.80 -19.81 -3.94
N ASN A 87 3.81 -20.86 -3.14
CA ASN A 87 5.01 -21.61 -2.80
C ASN A 87 5.35 -22.55 -3.96
N ILE A 88 6.44 -22.26 -4.67
CA ILE A 88 6.95 -23.08 -5.77
C ILE A 88 7.95 -24.06 -5.17
N VAL A 89 7.55 -25.33 -5.06
CA VAL A 89 8.45 -26.41 -4.62
C VAL A 89 9.42 -26.71 -5.76
N VAL A 90 10.71 -26.45 -5.52
CA VAL A 90 11.78 -26.71 -6.49
C VAL A 90 12.43 -28.06 -6.22
N THR A 91 12.64 -28.38 -4.95
CA THR A 91 13.10 -29.70 -4.46
C THR A 91 12.37 -30.05 -3.16
N GLU A 92 12.58 -31.26 -2.63
CA GLU A 92 12.00 -31.67 -1.34
C GLU A 92 12.38 -30.75 -0.17
N SER A 93 13.55 -30.11 -0.22
CA SER A 93 14.07 -29.23 0.84
C SER A 93 14.06 -27.75 0.47
N PHE A 94 13.68 -27.39 -0.76
CA PHE A 94 13.77 -26.02 -1.25
C PHE A 94 12.46 -25.56 -1.91
N THR A 95 11.90 -24.49 -1.36
CA THR A 95 10.67 -23.84 -1.83
C THR A 95 10.91 -22.36 -2.01
N ILE A 96 10.42 -21.81 -3.13
CA ILE A 96 10.45 -20.39 -3.42
C ILE A 96 9.03 -19.82 -3.22
N PRO A 97 8.78 -19.05 -2.16
CA PRO A 97 7.54 -18.27 -2.01
C PRO A 97 7.56 -17.06 -2.96
N ALA A 98 6.92 -17.21 -4.12
CA ALA A 98 6.87 -16.18 -5.16
C ALA A 98 5.50 -15.48 -5.18
N PHE A 99 5.47 -14.23 -5.64
CA PHE A 99 4.24 -13.50 -5.89
C PHE A 99 4.32 -12.63 -7.14
N ALA A 100 3.14 -12.33 -7.69
CA ALA A 100 2.92 -11.28 -8.68
C ALA A 100 1.75 -10.39 -8.22
N LYS A 101 1.78 -9.12 -8.57
CA LYS A 101 0.77 -8.12 -8.19
C LYS A 101 0.57 -7.14 -9.33
N VAL A 102 -0.68 -6.89 -9.68
CA VAL A 102 -1.07 -5.76 -10.54
C VAL A 102 -1.66 -4.69 -9.62
N VAL A 103 -1.25 -3.44 -9.84
CA VAL A 103 -1.73 -2.27 -9.10
C VAL A 103 -2.14 -1.18 -10.06
N LEU A 104 -3.28 -0.56 -9.81
CA LEU A 104 -3.80 0.58 -10.53
C LEU A 104 -3.93 1.76 -9.57
N ASN A 105 -3.51 2.93 -10.02
CA ASN A 105 -3.78 4.21 -9.35
C ASN A 105 -4.75 5.01 -10.25
N PRO A 106 -6.07 4.97 -9.98
CA PRO A 106 -7.06 5.68 -10.79
C PRO A 106 -6.83 7.19 -10.84
N ASN A 107 -6.36 7.79 -9.74
CA ASN A 107 -6.11 9.22 -9.63
C ASN A 107 -4.94 9.71 -10.50
N SER A 108 -3.87 8.92 -10.63
CA SER A 108 -2.73 9.26 -11.50
C SER A 108 -2.75 8.58 -12.88
N GLU A 109 -3.79 7.79 -13.17
CA GLU A 109 -3.93 6.98 -14.39
C GLU A 109 -2.72 6.06 -14.65
N GLN A 110 -2.13 5.52 -13.58
CA GLN A 110 -0.95 4.66 -13.66
C GLN A 110 -1.27 3.21 -13.34
N ALA A 111 -0.55 2.30 -14.01
CA ALA A 111 -0.61 0.87 -13.76
C ALA A 111 0.79 0.33 -13.50
N TYR A 112 0.90 -0.58 -12.53
CA TYR A 112 2.14 -1.19 -12.11
C TYR A 112 1.99 -2.71 -12.10
N PHE A 113 3.03 -3.39 -12.54
CA PHE A 113 3.16 -4.84 -12.38
C PHE A 113 4.40 -5.13 -11.55
N VAL A 114 4.22 -5.84 -10.45
CA VAL A 114 5.27 -6.17 -9.49
C VAL A 114 5.35 -7.68 -9.38
N PHE A 115 6.56 -8.24 -9.44
CA PHE A 115 6.81 -9.63 -9.11
C PHE A 115 7.95 -9.70 -8.09
N GLY A 116 7.94 -10.72 -7.24
CA GLY A 116 8.95 -10.86 -6.22
C GLY A 116 8.87 -12.17 -5.47
N ILE A 117 9.73 -12.27 -4.46
CA ILE A 117 9.81 -13.39 -3.51
C ILE A 117 9.67 -12.85 -2.09
N THR A 118 9.17 -13.66 -1.18
CA THR A 118 8.99 -13.30 0.25
C THR A 118 9.89 -14.17 1.13
N PHE A 119 10.47 -13.66 2.21
CA PHE A 119 11.31 -14.44 3.13
C PHE A 119 10.82 -14.30 4.56
#